data_AF-A0A9D7NDF1-F1
#
_entry.id   AF-A0A9D7NDF1-F1
#
_cell.length_a   1.000
_cell.length_b   1.000
_cell.length_c   1.000
_cell.angle_alpha   90.00
_cell.angle_beta   90.00
_cell.angle_gamma   90.00
#
_symmetry.space_group_name_H-M   'P 1'
#
loop_
_entity.id
_entity.type
_entity.pdbx_description
1 polymer ?
#
loop_
_entity_poly.entity_id
_entity_poly.type
_entity_poly.pdbx_seq_one_letter_code
_entity_poly.pdbx_strand_id
1 'polypeptide(L)'
;MFTTHPTFSRVAFLLLLLLQTTSTFAQTPSQKHRVLVLTDIENEPDDAMSMVRFLTYANQWDVEGLLATTSTHLRNKTAAWRIRQIVRAYGQVRNNLLLHEKGYPDTTYLLSIIKDGLPTYGMTGIGAGKDSEGSEWIIKVVDKSDARPVYVPVWGGANCLAQALWKVRMTRTPVELEKFVAKLRVYTISDQDDTGPWIRKNFPGLHYVVSPGYYERGAYHYATWSGISGDKLNNFGGANFSIVDNPWLDENIRKNHGPLGAQHPHTEYLMEGDTPSFFNLIENGLSDPEHPDWGGWGGRYELYTPRTRKWFYEPETRPIWTDAEDGVIGTDGKSYTSNKASIWRWRQAYQFDFAARMDWCVKPYKEANHPPVVVLGHAHNLSVKSGEKVTLSAEGSKDPDGNALSYEWIYYREVGTYESSRPLEINDRTSKTASFTAPNVTQPETVHIVLAVTDNGVPALTRYQRVIVTVFPK
;
A
#
# COMPACT_ATOMS: atom_id res chain seq x y z
N MET A 1 -50.29 75.99 -28.05
CA MET A 1 -50.61 75.37 -26.75
C MET A 1 -49.50 74.38 -26.42
N PHE A 2 -48.88 74.54 -25.25
CA PHE A 2 -48.32 73.52 -24.32
C PHE A 2 -47.94 72.15 -24.93
N THR A 3 -46.76 71.52 -24.72
CA THR A 3 -45.86 71.49 -23.55
C THR A 3 -44.63 70.61 -23.86
N THR A 4 -43.43 71.08 -23.49
CA THR A 4 -42.28 70.37 -22.84
C THR A 4 -42.23 68.82 -22.85
N HIS A 5 -41.19 68.16 -23.39
CA HIS A 5 -39.92 67.70 -22.74
C HIS A 5 -39.73 66.15 -22.86
N PRO A 6 -38.54 65.56 -22.61
CA PRO A 6 -37.64 64.99 -23.62
C PRO A 6 -37.48 63.46 -23.45
N THR A 7 -36.57 62.79 -24.19
CA THR A 7 -35.48 61.96 -23.63
C THR A 7 -35.00 60.80 -24.52
N PHE A 8 -33.67 60.81 -24.72
CA PHE A 8 -32.71 59.70 -24.68
C PHE A 8 -32.69 58.64 -25.80
N SER A 9 -31.68 58.84 -26.64
CA SER A 9 -30.94 57.85 -27.43
C SER A 9 -30.62 56.59 -26.62
N ARG A 10 -31.09 55.43 -27.10
CA ARG A 10 -30.71 54.11 -26.59
C ARG A 10 -29.48 53.61 -27.36
N VAL A 11 -28.30 53.88 -26.81
CA VAL A 11 -27.09 53.10 -27.10
C VAL A 11 -27.16 51.83 -26.25
N ALA A 12 -27.43 50.69 -26.88
CA ALA A 12 -27.39 49.39 -26.23
C ALA A 12 -25.93 48.92 -26.13
N PHE A 13 -25.32 49.08 -24.96
CA PHE A 13 -24.07 48.42 -24.60
C PHE A 13 -24.39 46.99 -24.17
N LEU A 14 -24.08 46.01 -25.01
CA LEU A 14 -24.05 44.60 -24.63
C LEU A 14 -22.77 44.34 -23.81
N LEU A 15 -22.90 44.27 -22.48
CA LEU A 15 -21.89 43.63 -21.63
C LEU A 15 -22.11 42.12 -21.70
N LEU A 16 -21.28 41.41 -22.47
CA LEU A 16 -21.09 39.97 -22.30
C LEU A 16 -20.25 39.75 -21.03
N LEU A 17 -20.91 39.38 -19.93
CA LEU A 17 -20.23 38.75 -18.80
C LEU A 17 -19.81 37.33 -19.22
N LEU A 18 -18.52 37.16 -19.51
CA LEU A 18 -17.88 35.85 -19.52
C LEU A 18 -17.84 35.32 -18.08
N LEU A 19 -18.87 34.56 -17.71
CA LEU A 19 -18.80 33.64 -16.57
C LEU A 19 -17.78 32.56 -16.91
N GLN A 20 -16.53 32.76 -16.47
CA GLN A 20 -15.57 31.66 -16.35
C GLN A 20 -16.13 30.70 -15.31
N THR A 21 -16.74 29.61 -15.77
CA THR A 21 -17.01 28.45 -14.92
C THR A 21 -15.66 27.90 -14.49
N THR A 22 -15.21 28.27 -13.30
CA THR A 22 -14.19 27.51 -12.58
C THR A 22 -14.78 26.13 -12.34
N SER A 23 -14.43 25.17 -13.19
CA SER A 23 -14.65 23.76 -12.91
C SER A 23 -13.81 23.44 -11.68
N THR A 24 -14.41 23.59 -10.50
CA THR A 24 -13.91 22.95 -9.30
C THR A 24 -13.95 21.46 -9.59
N PHE A 25 -12.80 20.88 -9.94
CA PHE A 25 -12.61 19.44 -9.86
C PHE A 25 -12.78 19.08 -8.39
N ALA A 26 -14.02 18.76 -8.00
CA ALA A 26 -14.25 18.01 -6.78
C ALA A 26 -13.49 16.70 -6.96
N GLN A 27 -12.46 16.50 -6.15
CA GLN A 27 -11.79 15.22 -6.03
C GLN A 27 -12.89 14.21 -5.70
N THR A 28 -13.21 13.31 -6.64
CA THR A 28 -14.10 12.18 -6.36
C THR A 28 -13.54 11.53 -5.10
N PRO A 29 -14.34 11.35 -4.03
CA PRO A 29 -13.85 10.67 -2.84
C PRO A 29 -13.21 9.36 -3.28
N SER A 30 -11.95 9.14 -2.91
CA SER A 30 -11.27 7.91 -3.26
C SER A 30 -12.13 6.74 -2.77
N GLN A 31 -12.48 5.85 -3.69
CA GLN A 31 -13.33 4.73 -3.35
C GLN A 31 -12.46 3.71 -2.60
N LYS A 32 -12.78 3.46 -1.32
CA LYS A 32 -12.02 2.52 -0.49
C LYS A 32 -11.75 1.20 -1.21
N HIS A 33 -10.55 0.66 -1.05
CA HIS A 33 -10.24 -0.68 -1.54
C HIS A 33 -10.97 -1.74 -0.71
N ARG A 34 -11.39 -2.82 -1.36
CA ARG A 34 -11.97 -3.99 -0.69
C ARG A 34 -10.84 -4.93 -0.31
N VAL A 35 -10.70 -5.27 0.96
CA VAL A 35 -9.53 -6.01 1.47
C VAL A 35 -9.97 -7.25 2.23
N LEU A 36 -9.34 -8.38 1.94
CA LEU A 36 -9.54 -9.64 2.64
C LEU A 36 -8.17 -10.26 2.94
N VAL A 37 -7.85 -10.48 4.21
CA VAL A 37 -6.53 -10.97 4.65
C VAL A 37 -6.58 -12.47 4.91
N LEU A 38 -5.54 -13.20 4.48
CA LEU A 38 -5.24 -14.59 4.88
C LEU A 38 -3.99 -14.58 5.77
N THR A 39 -4.06 -15.16 6.95
CA THR A 39 -2.96 -15.13 7.94
C THR A 39 -2.85 -16.44 8.70
N ASP A 40 -1.63 -16.93 8.88
CA ASP A 40 -1.29 -18.05 9.75
C ASP A 40 -0.86 -17.56 11.14
N ILE A 41 -1.50 -16.50 11.62
CA ILE A 41 -1.30 -15.91 12.95
C ILE A 41 -1.12 -16.95 14.05
N GLU A 42 -0.22 -16.65 15.00
CA GLU A 42 0.31 -17.58 16.02
C GLU A 42 1.27 -18.65 15.49
N ASN A 43 1.70 -18.54 14.23
CA ASN A 43 2.95 -19.14 13.79
C ASN A 43 4.14 -18.46 14.48
N GLU A 44 4.29 -17.17 14.20
CA GLU A 44 5.31 -16.27 14.72
C GLU A 44 4.63 -15.00 15.28
N PRO A 45 5.35 -14.18 16.07
CA PRO A 45 4.76 -12.96 16.63
C PRO A 45 4.33 -11.92 15.60
N ASP A 46 4.85 -11.95 14.37
CA ASP A 46 4.75 -10.86 13.39
C ASP A 46 3.37 -10.73 12.71
N ASP A 47 2.63 -11.81 12.45
CA ASP A 47 1.24 -11.70 12.01
C ASP A 47 0.39 -10.92 13.02
N ALA A 48 0.62 -11.13 14.32
CA ALA A 48 -0.10 -10.40 15.38
C ALA A 48 0.33 -8.92 15.42
N MET A 49 1.60 -8.62 15.18
CA MET A 49 2.08 -7.24 15.01
C MET A 49 1.42 -6.58 13.79
N SER A 50 1.44 -7.26 12.63
CA SER A 50 0.86 -6.81 11.37
C SER A 50 -0.65 -6.60 11.49
N MET A 51 -1.37 -7.46 12.23
CA MET A 51 -2.79 -7.30 12.51
C MET A 51 -3.08 -6.06 13.37
N VAL A 52 -2.23 -5.76 14.37
CA VAL A 52 -2.36 -4.53 15.15
C VAL A 52 -2.21 -3.31 14.24
N ARG A 53 -1.17 -3.26 13.40
CA ARG A 53 -0.99 -2.16 12.44
C ARG A 53 -2.14 -2.09 11.44
N PHE A 54 -2.53 -3.20 10.83
CA PHE A 54 -3.64 -3.25 9.88
C PHE A 54 -4.92 -2.61 10.45
N LEU A 55 -5.25 -2.89 11.71
CA LEU A 55 -6.45 -2.34 12.37
C LEU A 55 -6.37 -0.84 12.64
N THR A 56 -5.17 -0.26 12.76
CA THR A 56 -5.03 1.21 12.89
C THR A 56 -5.24 1.93 11.56
N TYR A 57 -5.14 1.23 10.41
CA TYR A 57 -5.45 1.73 9.07
C TYR A 57 -6.80 1.26 8.51
N ALA A 58 -7.56 0.46 9.27
CA ALA A 58 -8.81 -0.14 8.79
C ALA A 58 -9.88 0.89 8.38
N ASN A 59 -9.72 2.17 8.74
CA ASN A 59 -10.57 3.24 8.24
C ASN A 59 -10.40 3.52 6.73
N GLN A 60 -9.29 3.12 6.12
CA GLN A 60 -9.00 3.36 4.71
C GLN A 60 -9.59 2.31 3.77
N TRP A 61 -10.10 1.20 4.30
CA TRP A 61 -10.56 0.07 3.50
C TRP A 61 -11.97 -0.38 3.85
N ASP A 62 -12.61 -1.05 2.89
CA ASP A 62 -13.71 -1.95 3.17
C ASP A 62 -13.10 -3.32 3.50
N VAL A 63 -12.84 -3.56 4.80
CA VAL A 63 -12.31 -4.85 5.28
C VAL A 63 -13.43 -5.88 5.20
N GLU A 64 -13.30 -6.85 4.30
CA GLU A 64 -14.34 -7.83 4.00
C GLU A 64 -14.02 -9.24 4.50
N GLY A 65 -12.80 -9.52 4.97
CA GLY A 65 -12.48 -10.77 5.64
C GLY A 65 -11.15 -10.74 6.37
N LEU A 66 -11.09 -11.44 7.51
CA LEU A 66 -9.87 -11.73 8.26
C LEU A 66 -9.81 -13.24 8.50
N LEU A 67 -9.07 -13.96 7.65
CA LEU A 67 -9.14 -15.41 7.54
C LEU A 67 -7.90 -16.04 8.16
N ALA A 68 -8.10 -16.87 9.19
CA ALA A 68 -7.03 -17.70 9.72
C ALA A 68 -6.78 -18.88 8.78
N THR A 69 -5.52 -19.14 8.46
CA THR A 69 -5.09 -20.16 7.50
C THR A 69 -3.85 -20.90 8.02
N THR A 70 -3.31 -21.82 7.23
CA THR A 70 -2.08 -22.57 7.54
C THR A 70 -0.90 -22.09 6.69
N SER A 71 0.31 -22.47 7.09
CA SER A 71 1.55 -22.31 6.31
C SER A 71 2.49 -23.50 6.56
N THR A 72 3.71 -23.48 6.02
CA THR A 72 4.76 -24.46 6.37
C THR A 72 5.19 -24.38 7.82
N HIS A 73 5.00 -23.24 8.46
CA HIS A 73 5.37 -23.03 9.85
C HIS A 73 4.16 -23.31 10.78
N LEU A 74 2.93 -23.20 10.27
CA LEU A 74 1.68 -23.56 10.96
C LEU A 74 0.82 -24.57 10.18
N ARG A 75 1.26 -25.83 10.09
CA ARG A 75 0.77 -26.78 9.07
C ARG A 75 -0.61 -27.40 9.31
N ASN A 76 -1.06 -27.48 10.55
CA ASN A 76 -2.18 -28.35 10.94
C ASN A 76 -3.13 -27.73 11.99
N LYS A 77 -3.06 -26.41 12.16
CA LYS A 77 -3.93 -25.64 13.05
C LYS A 77 -4.17 -24.25 12.48
N THR A 78 -5.26 -23.62 12.88
CA THR A 78 -5.56 -22.20 12.62
C THR A 78 -5.77 -21.49 13.96
N ALA A 79 -5.64 -20.16 13.97
CA ALA A 79 -5.78 -19.38 15.20
C ALA A 79 -6.69 -18.15 15.04
N ALA A 80 -7.89 -18.33 14.46
CA ALA A 80 -8.88 -17.24 14.37
C ALA A 80 -9.24 -16.64 15.74
N TRP A 81 -9.09 -17.41 16.83
CA TRP A 81 -9.27 -16.90 18.19
C TRP A 81 -8.33 -15.72 18.50
N ARG A 82 -7.12 -15.73 17.95
CA ARG A 82 -6.14 -14.65 18.14
C ARG A 82 -6.59 -13.39 17.41
N ILE A 83 -7.06 -13.51 16.16
CA ILE A 83 -7.66 -12.41 15.41
C ILE A 83 -8.83 -11.80 16.21
N ARG A 84 -9.71 -12.65 16.78
CA ARG A 84 -10.83 -12.18 17.62
C ARG A 84 -10.36 -11.43 18.86
N GLN A 85 -9.27 -11.87 19.49
CA GLN A 85 -8.69 -11.18 20.64
C GLN A 85 -8.18 -9.79 20.26
N ILE A 86 -7.44 -9.66 19.16
CA ILE A 86 -6.90 -8.38 18.70
C ILE A 86 -8.03 -7.44 18.26
N VAL A 87 -9.04 -7.93 17.54
CA VAL A 87 -10.21 -7.13 17.15
C VAL A 87 -11.02 -6.64 18.36
N ARG A 88 -11.12 -7.43 19.43
CA ARG A 88 -11.73 -6.97 20.70
C ARG A 88 -10.92 -5.88 21.39
N ALA A 89 -9.59 -5.91 21.28
CA ALA A 89 -8.73 -4.84 21.78
C ALA A 89 -8.87 -3.56 20.93
N TYR A 90 -8.94 -3.70 19.60
CA TYR A 90 -9.30 -2.62 18.69
C TYR A 90 -10.64 -1.96 19.06
N GLY A 91 -11.66 -2.75 19.37
CA GLY A 91 -12.97 -2.22 19.77
C GLY A 91 -12.95 -1.34 21.02
N GLN A 92 -11.97 -1.53 21.91
CA GLN A 92 -11.82 -0.70 23.11
C GLN A 92 -11.19 0.66 22.81
N VAL A 93 -10.42 0.78 21.71
CA VAL A 93 -9.77 2.04 21.30
C VAL A 93 -10.46 2.72 20.12
N ARG A 94 -11.41 2.04 19.45
CA ARG A 94 -12.11 2.52 18.25
C ARG A 94 -12.76 3.90 18.44
N ASN A 95 -13.33 4.18 19.60
CA ASN A 95 -13.96 5.48 19.85
C ASN A 95 -12.93 6.61 19.86
N ASN A 96 -11.71 6.37 20.34
CA ASN A 96 -10.62 7.34 20.27
C ASN A 96 -10.15 7.50 18.83
N LEU A 97 -9.91 6.40 18.11
CA LEU A 97 -9.54 6.43 16.69
C LEU A 97 -10.52 7.27 15.83
N LEU A 98 -11.82 7.19 16.12
CA LEU A 98 -12.87 7.99 15.46
C LEU A 98 -12.81 9.50 15.74
N LEU A 99 -12.09 9.94 16.78
CA LEU A 99 -11.82 11.35 17.01
C LEU A 99 -10.85 11.92 15.97
N HIS A 100 -9.92 11.08 15.48
CA HIS A 100 -8.84 11.46 14.58
C HIS A 100 -9.22 11.33 13.11
N GLU A 101 -9.79 10.18 12.73
CA GLU A 101 -10.25 9.94 11.36
C GLU A 101 -11.58 9.20 11.34
N LYS A 102 -12.43 9.53 10.37
CA LYS A 102 -13.69 8.83 10.15
C LYS A 102 -13.45 7.50 9.43
N GLY A 103 -14.45 6.63 9.47
CA GLY A 103 -14.51 5.44 8.60
C GLY A 103 -13.97 4.16 9.21
N TYR A 104 -13.53 4.17 10.47
CA TYR A 104 -13.14 2.97 11.22
C TYR A 104 -14.32 1.97 11.32
N PRO A 105 -14.14 0.70 10.89
CA PRO A 105 -15.22 -0.29 10.86
C PRO A 105 -15.69 -0.67 12.26
N ASP A 106 -16.98 -1.02 12.38
CA ASP A 106 -17.54 -1.47 13.64
C ASP A 106 -16.90 -2.78 14.14
N THR A 107 -16.73 -2.92 15.46
CA THR A 107 -16.10 -4.10 16.06
C THR A 107 -16.93 -5.37 15.87
N THR A 108 -18.26 -5.29 16.03
CA THR A 108 -19.15 -6.43 15.79
C THR A 108 -19.12 -6.85 14.33
N TYR A 109 -19.04 -5.89 13.41
CA TYR A 109 -18.82 -6.18 11.99
C TYR A 109 -17.50 -6.93 11.75
N LEU A 110 -16.36 -6.41 12.23
CA LEU A 110 -15.07 -7.08 12.07
C LEU A 110 -15.08 -8.50 12.66
N LEU A 111 -15.69 -8.70 13.83
CA LEU A 111 -15.81 -10.03 14.44
C LEU A 111 -16.62 -11.01 13.58
N SER A 112 -17.63 -10.52 12.86
CA SER A 112 -18.52 -11.33 12.01
C SER A 112 -17.84 -11.86 10.73
N ILE A 113 -16.80 -11.17 10.26
CA ILE A 113 -16.05 -11.51 9.03
C ILE A 113 -14.75 -12.26 9.31
N ILE A 114 -14.47 -12.61 10.57
CA ILE A 114 -13.37 -13.51 10.92
C ILE A 114 -13.81 -14.95 10.66
N LYS A 115 -13.02 -15.67 9.86
CA LYS A 115 -13.31 -17.03 9.40
C LYS A 115 -12.11 -17.94 9.57
N ASP A 116 -12.36 -19.23 9.72
CA ASP A 116 -11.32 -20.26 9.72
C ASP A 116 -11.23 -20.96 8.36
N GLY A 117 -10.00 -21.10 7.87
CA GLY A 117 -9.64 -22.04 6.80
C GLY A 117 -9.60 -23.48 7.32
N LEU A 118 -9.32 -24.42 6.43
CA LEU A 118 -9.09 -25.81 6.83
C LEU A 118 -7.71 -25.92 7.49
N PRO A 119 -7.56 -26.59 8.66
CA PRO A 119 -6.28 -26.78 9.34
C PRO A 119 -5.44 -27.87 8.64
N THR A 120 -5.16 -27.67 7.36
CA THR A 120 -4.47 -28.64 6.51
C THR A 120 -3.54 -27.92 5.55
N TYR A 121 -2.27 -28.26 5.64
CA TYR A 121 -1.19 -27.64 4.87
C TYR A 121 -1.40 -27.73 3.35
N GLY A 122 -1.35 -26.57 2.70
CA GLY A 122 -1.13 -26.45 1.27
C GLY A 122 -2.12 -27.21 0.39
N MET A 123 -1.63 -27.81 -0.71
CA MET A 123 -2.41 -28.57 -1.68
C MET A 123 -3.09 -29.81 -1.09
N THR A 124 -2.60 -30.32 0.06
CA THR A 124 -3.29 -31.40 0.77
C THR A 124 -4.64 -30.95 1.34
N GLY A 125 -4.86 -29.64 1.51
CA GLY A 125 -6.12 -29.03 1.90
C GLY A 125 -7.07 -28.72 0.74
N ILE A 126 -6.69 -29.02 -0.52
CA ILE A 126 -7.45 -28.61 -1.72
C ILE A 126 -8.16 -29.81 -2.37
N GLY A 127 -9.41 -29.62 -2.82
CA GLY A 127 -10.18 -30.62 -3.57
C GLY A 127 -11.62 -30.81 -3.10
N ALA A 128 -12.24 -31.88 -3.61
CA ALA A 128 -13.63 -32.21 -3.30
C ALA A 128 -13.78 -32.52 -1.80
N GLY A 129 -14.81 -31.95 -1.17
CA GLY A 129 -15.09 -32.14 0.26
C GLY A 129 -14.15 -31.39 1.20
N LYS A 130 -13.34 -30.45 0.71
CA LYS A 130 -12.40 -29.66 1.53
C LYS A 130 -12.74 -28.18 1.63
N ASP A 131 -14.01 -27.84 1.39
CA ASP A 131 -14.51 -26.49 1.61
C ASP A 131 -14.38 -26.13 3.11
N SER A 132 -14.06 -24.88 3.38
CA SER A 132 -13.92 -24.30 4.72
C SER A 132 -14.76 -23.03 4.85
N GLU A 133 -14.95 -22.54 6.07
CA GLU A 133 -15.65 -21.26 6.29
C GLU A 133 -14.95 -20.12 5.52
N GLY A 134 -13.61 -20.11 5.55
CA GLY A 134 -12.79 -19.14 4.81
C GLY A 134 -12.92 -19.25 3.30
N SER A 135 -12.85 -20.45 2.71
CA SER A 135 -12.88 -20.60 1.24
C SER A 135 -14.25 -20.21 0.68
N GLU A 136 -15.34 -20.58 1.36
CA GLU A 136 -16.68 -20.13 1.00
C GLU A 136 -16.85 -18.62 1.15
N TRP A 137 -16.23 -18.04 2.18
CA TRP A 137 -16.29 -16.60 2.41
C TRP A 137 -15.57 -15.82 1.31
N ILE A 138 -14.42 -16.29 0.83
CA ILE A 138 -13.72 -15.70 -0.32
C ILE A 138 -14.64 -15.68 -1.54
N ILE A 139 -15.29 -16.80 -1.86
CA ILE A 139 -16.23 -16.88 -2.99
C ILE A 139 -17.35 -15.86 -2.82
N LYS A 140 -17.99 -15.83 -1.63
CA LYS A 140 -19.06 -14.88 -1.31
C LYS A 140 -18.62 -13.42 -1.47
N VAL A 141 -17.42 -13.08 -1.03
CA VAL A 141 -16.85 -11.74 -1.13
C VAL A 141 -16.63 -11.36 -2.59
N VAL A 142 -15.97 -12.19 -3.37
CA VAL A 142 -15.68 -11.90 -4.79
C VAL A 142 -16.95 -11.84 -5.65
N ASP A 143 -17.96 -12.64 -5.30
CA ASP A 143 -19.25 -12.67 -6.00
C ASP A 143 -20.16 -11.47 -5.72
N LYS A 144 -19.86 -10.65 -4.70
CA LYS A 144 -20.64 -9.43 -4.45
C LYS A 144 -20.76 -8.62 -5.74
N SER A 145 -21.93 -8.03 -5.94
CA SER A 145 -22.24 -7.11 -7.06
C SER A 145 -21.58 -5.75 -6.82
N ASP A 146 -20.27 -5.78 -6.70
CA ASP A 146 -19.37 -4.63 -6.58
C ASP A 146 -18.31 -4.78 -7.69
N ALA A 147 -18.13 -3.70 -8.46
CA ALA A 147 -17.21 -3.68 -9.59
C ALA A 147 -15.74 -3.57 -9.16
N ARG A 148 -15.48 -3.12 -7.92
CA ARG A 148 -14.12 -3.00 -7.40
C ARG A 148 -13.46 -4.38 -7.26
N PRO A 149 -12.14 -4.48 -7.52
CA PRO A 149 -11.40 -5.67 -7.17
C PRO A 149 -11.34 -5.89 -5.65
N VAL A 150 -11.03 -7.12 -5.26
CA VAL A 150 -10.72 -7.52 -3.90
C VAL A 150 -9.21 -7.75 -3.79
N TYR A 151 -8.57 -6.96 -2.94
CA TYR A 151 -7.17 -7.12 -2.60
C TYR A 151 -7.03 -8.18 -1.51
N VAL A 152 -6.16 -9.16 -1.76
CA VAL A 152 -5.95 -10.32 -0.91
C VAL A 152 -4.49 -10.38 -0.47
N PRO A 153 -4.13 -9.67 0.61
CA PRO A 153 -2.89 -9.91 1.34
C PRO A 153 -2.87 -11.34 1.91
N VAL A 154 -1.80 -12.08 1.63
CA VAL A 154 -1.60 -13.44 2.16
C VAL A 154 -0.30 -13.45 2.96
N TRP A 155 -0.44 -13.56 4.27
CA TRP A 155 0.64 -13.49 5.26
C TRP A 155 1.25 -14.89 5.45
N GLY A 156 0.40 -15.92 5.45
CA GLY A 156 0.81 -17.34 5.49
C GLY A 156 0.67 -18.08 4.16
N GLY A 157 0.04 -19.25 4.21
CA GLY A 157 -0.27 -20.05 3.02
C GLY A 157 -1.53 -19.56 2.28
N ALA A 158 -1.56 -19.79 0.96
CA ALA A 158 -2.66 -19.38 0.10
C ALA A 158 -3.74 -20.47 -0.07
N ASN A 159 -3.68 -21.57 0.68
CA ASN A 159 -4.59 -22.72 0.53
C ASN A 159 -6.08 -22.36 0.62
N CYS A 160 -6.46 -21.43 1.49
CA CYS A 160 -7.85 -20.97 1.59
C CYS A 160 -8.34 -20.33 0.26
N LEU A 161 -7.51 -19.51 -0.37
CA LEU A 161 -7.75 -18.93 -1.70
C LEU A 161 -7.70 -20.00 -2.80
N ALA A 162 -6.74 -20.93 -2.74
CA ALA A 162 -6.61 -22.01 -3.69
C ALA A 162 -7.87 -22.90 -3.71
N GLN A 163 -8.47 -23.17 -2.54
CA GLN A 163 -9.70 -23.96 -2.45
C GLN A 163 -10.88 -23.21 -3.06
N ALA A 164 -10.99 -21.90 -2.81
CA ALA A 164 -12.01 -21.05 -3.43
C ALA A 164 -11.89 -21.08 -4.97
N LEU A 165 -10.69 -20.89 -5.50
CA LEU A 165 -10.40 -20.95 -6.94
C LEU A 165 -10.66 -22.34 -7.52
N TRP A 166 -10.26 -23.41 -6.81
CA TRP A 166 -10.53 -24.78 -7.22
C TRP A 166 -12.04 -25.02 -7.33
N LYS A 167 -12.82 -24.66 -6.30
CA LYS A 167 -14.27 -24.86 -6.30
C LYS A 167 -14.95 -24.09 -7.43
N VAL A 168 -14.59 -22.82 -7.62
CA VAL A 168 -15.13 -22.01 -8.72
C VAL A 168 -14.83 -22.65 -10.07
N ARG A 169 -13.58 -23.12 -10.29
CA ARG A 169 -13.20 -23.83 -11.52
C ARG A 169 -14.00 -25.10 -11.75
N MET A 170 -14.34 -25.83 -10.69
CA MET A 170 -15.07 -27.11 -10.80
C MET A 170 -16.59 -26.94 -10.93
N THR A 171 -17.14 -25.78 -10.55
CA THR A 171 -18.59 -25.58 -10.46
C THR A 171 -19.15 -24.55 -11.44
N ARG A 172 -18.29 -23.74 -12.07
CA ARG A 172 -18.71 -22.67 -12.99
C ARG A 172 -18.15 -22.87 -14.39
N THR A 173 -18.72 -22.14 -15.34
CA THR A 173 -18.22 -22.08 -16.71
C THR A 173 -16.86 -21.37 -16.77
N PRO A 174 -16.04 -21.60 -17.82
CA PRO A 174 -14.77 -20.89 -17.98
C PRO A 174 -14.89 -19.36 -17.97
N VAL A 175 -15.97 -18.81 -18.54
CA VAL A 175 -16.22 -17.36 -18.57
C VAL A 175 -16.53 -16.80 -17.18
N GLU A 176 -17.28 -17.54 -16.37
CA GLU A 176 -17.56 -17.15 -14.99
C GLU A 176 -16.32 -17.25 -14.10
N LEU A 177 -15.48 -18.26 -14.32
CA LEU A 177 -14.18 -18.38 -13.66
C LEU A 177 -13.26 -17.20 -14.01
N GLU A 178 -13.16 -16.84 -15.29
CA GLU A 178 -12.34 -15.71 -15.73
C GLU A 178 -12.81 -14.40 -15.08
N LYS A 179 -14.13 -14.15 -15.05
CA LYS A 179 -14.70 -13.00 -14.35
C LYS A 179 -14.42 -13.01 -12.85
N PHE A 180 -14.45 -14.18 -12.22
CA PHE A 180 -14.10 -14.32 -10.80
C PHE A 180 -12.62 -13.99 -10.55
N VAL A 181 -11.72 -14.55 -11.36
CA VAL A 181 -10.27 -14.33 -11.27
C VAL A 181 -9.91 -12.86 -11.53
N ALA A 182 -10.55 -12.22 -12.51
CA ALA A 182 -10.28 -10.82 -12.87
C ALA A 182 -10.56 -9.82 -11.75
N LYS A 183 -11.44 -10.17 -10.79
CA LYS A 183 -11.74 -9.34 -9.62
C LYS A 183 -10.71 -9.47 -8.48
N LEU A 184 -9.76 -10.40 -8.57
CA LEU A 184 -8.79 -10.62 -7.49
C LEU A 184 -7.49 -9.87 -7.76
N ARG A 185 -6.89 -9.34 -6.69
CA ARG A 185 -5.53 -8.79 -6.64
C ARG A 185 -4.81 -9.44 -5.47
N VAL A 186 -3.84 -10.31 -5.72
CA VAL A 186 -3.18 -11.09 -4.66
C VAL A 186 -1.78 -10.55 -4.42
N TYR A 187 -1.40 -10.41 -3.15
CA TYR A 187 -0.01 -10.20 -2.74
C TYR A 187 0.32 -11.19 -1.63
N THR A 188 1.21 -12.13 -1.91
CA THR A 188 1.71 -13.09 -0.91
C THR A 188 3.10 -12.73 -0.38
N ILE A 189 3.28 -12.91 0.93
CA ILE A 189 4.55 -12.74 1.62
C ILE A 189 5.39 -13.99 1.38
N SER A 190 6.12 -13.94 0.26
CA SER A 190 6.71 -15.13 -0.35
C SER A 190 5.68 -16.23 -0.62
N ASP A 191 6.12 -17.46 -0.85
CA ASP A 191 5.27 -18.64 -0.85
C ASP A 191 5.47 -19.36 0.49
N GLN A 192 4.42 -19.51 1.29
CA GLN A 192 4.49 -20.25 2.55
C GLN A 192 3.73 -21.58 2.53
N ASP A 193 3.22 -21.96 1.36
CA ASP A 193 2.80 -23.33 1.04
C ASP A 193 2.97 -23.61 -0.47
N ASP A 194 2.63 -24.82 -0.90
CA ASP A 194 2.70 -25.25 -2.31
C ASP A 194 1.49 -24.79 -3.15
N THR A 195 0.57 -23.99 -2.60
CA THR A 195 -0.61 -23.52 -3.33
C THR A 195 -0.36 -22.23 -4.11
N GLY A 196 0.56 -21.37 -3.65
CA GLY A 196 0.96 -20.17 -4.39
C GLY A 196 1.43 -20.47 -5.82
N PRO A 197 2.44 -21.35 -6.01
CA PRO A 197 2.87 -21.79 -7.34
C PRO A 197 1.74 -22.43 -8.15
N TRP A 198 0.90 -23.27 -7.52
CA TRP A 198 -0.26 -23.87 -8.17
C TRP A 198 -1.25 -22.82 -8.68
N ILE A 199 -1.56 -21.80 -7.89
CA ILE A 199 -2.43 -20.69 -8.27
C ILE A 199 -1.85 -19.96 -9.50
N ARG A 200 -0.57 -19.54 -9.44
CA ARG A 200 0.06 -18.77 -10.52
C ARG A 200 0.09 -19.53 -11.85
N LYS A 201 0.28 -20.85 -11.80
CA LYS A 201 0.27 -21.77 -12.95
C LYS A 201 -1.13 -22.01 -13.54
N ASN A 202 -2.16 -22.13 -12.69
CA ASN A 202 -3.50 -22.52 -13.13
C ASN A 202 -4.42 -21.32 -13.45
N PHE A 203 -4.09 -20.12 -12.95
CA PHE A 203 -4.89 -18.91 -13.16
C PHE A 203 -3.99 -17.78 -13.69
N PRO A 204 -3.55 -17.86 -14.96
CA PRO A 204 -2.56 -16.94 -15.51
C PRO A 204 -3.03 -15.49 -15.61
N GLY A 205 -4.35 -15.25 -15.68
CA GLY A 205 -4.95 -13.91 -15.67
C GLY A 205 -5.03 -13.26 -14.27
N LEU A 206 -4.63 -13.97 -13.21
CA LEU A 206 -4.64 -13.42 -11.86
C LEU A 206 -3.48 -12.44 -11.65
N HIS A 207 -3.82 -11.21 -11.27
CA HIS A 207 -2.85 -10.23 -10.79
C HIS A 207 -2.25 -10.71 -9.46
N TYR A 208 -0.95 -11.01 -9.47
CA TYR A 208 -0.27 -11.71 -8.38
C TYR A 208 1.12 -11.12 -8.14
N VAL A 209 1.32 -10.55 -6.94
CA VAL A 209 2.57 -10.00 -6.43
C VAL A 209 3.20 -10.97 -5.44
N VAL A 210 4.48 -11.30 -5.61
CA VAL A 210 5.20 -12.23 -4.73
C VAL A 210 6.71 -12.08 -4.87
N SER A 211 7.45 -12.36 -3.80
CA SER A 211 8.86 -12.75 -3.86
C SER A 211 8.93 -14.28 -3.90
N PRO A 212 9.03 -14.94 -5.08
CA PRO A 212 8.80 -16.38 -5.18
C PRO A 212 9.81 -17.15 -4.33
N GLY A 213 9.32 -18.20 -3.70
CA GLY A 213 10.18 -18.99 -2.85
C GLY A 213 9.45 -19.64 -1.71
N TYR A 214 9.57 -20.95 -1.68
CA TYR A 214 9.13 -21.82 -0.61
C TYR A 214 10.24 -22.86 -0.41
N TYR A 215 10.96 -22.78 0.71
CA TYR A 215 11.96 -23.78 1.05
C TYR A 215 11.87 -24.11 2.54
N GLU A 216 11.88 -25.41 2.86
CA GLU A 216 11.81 -25.93 4.24
C GLU A 216 12.97 -25.43 5.12
N ARG A 217 14.08 -24.96 4.53
CA ARG A 217 15.19 -24.29 5.26
C ARG A 217 15.27 -22.78 5.01
N GLY A 218 14.21 -22.18 4.49
CA GLY A 218 14.10 -20.75 4.20
C GLY A 218 14.81 -20.27 2.92
N ALA A 219 14.44 -19.07 2.50
CA ALA A 219 15.15 -18.21 1.54
C ALA A 219 14.68 -16.75 1.66
N TYR A 220 14.00 -16.42 2.76
CA TYR A 220 13.34 -15.15 2.98
C TYR A 220 14.30 -13.96 3.02
N HIS A 221 15.58 -14.19 3.28
CA HIS A 221 16.62 -13.16 3.14
C HIS A 221 16.77 -12.64 1.70
N TYR A 222 16.30 -13.36 0.68
CA TYR A 222 16.22 -12.84 -0.68
C TYR A 222 14.97 -11.99 -0.93
N ALA A 223 13.91 -12.17 -0.15
CA ALA A 223 12.61 -11.55 -0.42
C ALA A 223 12.60 -10.03 -0.16
N THR A 224 11.73 -9.35 -0.89
CA THR A 224 11.57 -7.89 -0.82
C THR A 224 10.99 -7.46 0.52
N TRP A 225 9.96 -8.16 1.01
CA TRP A 225 9.24 -7.84 2.24
C TRP A 225 10.15 -7.74 3.48
N SER A 226 11.26 -8.47 3.49
CA SER A 226 12.25 -8.39 4.57
C SER A 226 12.90 -7.01 4.73
N GLY A 227 12.71 -6.09 3.76
CA GLY A 227 13.09 -4.70 3.88
C GLY A 227 12.38 -3.95 5.01
N ILE A 228 11.24 -4.43 5.53
CA ILE A 228 10.54 -3.74 6.62
C ILE A 228 11.42 -3.62 7.89
N SER A 229 12.11 -4.71 8.28
CA SER A 229 12.96 -4.72 9.48
C SER A 229 13.99 -5.87 9.53
N GLY A 230 14.26 -6.56 8.42
CA GLY A 230 15.10 -7.76 8.39
C GLY A 230 16.61 -7.50 8.48
N ASP A 231 17.04 -6.28 8.78
CA ASP A 231 18.41 -5.78 8.62
C ASP A 231 19.43 -6.66 9.34
N LYS A 232 19.17 -6.94 10.63
CA LYS A 232 20.04 -7.80 11.46
C LYS A 232 19.91 -9.28 11.12
N LEU A 233 18.70 -9.76 10.83
CA LEU A 233 18.45 -11.19 10.55
C LEU A 233 19.05 -11.60 9.19
N ASN A 234 18.93 -10.73 8.19
CA ASN A 234 19.29 -10.99 6.79
C ASN A 234 20.57 -10.26 6.35
N ASN A 235 21.25 -9.59 7.29
CA ASN A 235 22.54 -8.93 7.10
C ASN A 235 22.58 -7.93 5.93
N PHE A 236 21.65 -6.96 5.94
CA PHE A 236 21.68 -5.80 5.05
C PHE A 236 21.72 -4.50 5.86
N GLY A 237 22.18 -3.41 5.23
CA GLY A 237 22.30 -2.09 5.86
C GLY A 237 21.57 -1.01 5.08
N GLY A 238 21.77 0.24 5.52
CA GLY A 238 21.26 1.45 4.86
C GLY A 238 20.04 2.07 5.53
N ALA A 239 19.22 1.29 6.21
CA ALA A 239 18.04 1.81 6.90
C ALA A 239 18.31 2.06 8.39
N ASN A 240 17.48 2.92 9.01
CA ASN A 240 17.52 3.12 10.45
C ASN A 240 16.87 1.93 11.17
N PHE A 241 17.69 1.11 11.85
CA PHE A 241 17.19 -0.04 12.62
C PHE A 241 16.62 0.35 13.99
N SER A 242 17.02 1.50 14.55
CA SER A 242 16.60 1.90 15.91
C SER A 242 15.12 2.30 16.01
N ILE A 243 14.39 2.30 14.89
CA ILE A 243 12.95 2.60 14.84
C ILE A 243 12.10 1.37 14.54
N VAL A 244 12.71 0.19 14.56
CA VAL A 244 12.06 -1.12 14.37
C VAL A 244 12.51 -2.15 15.40
N ASP A 245 13.30 -1.74 16.39
CA ASP A 245 13.75 -2.60 17.47
C ASP A 245 12.77 -2.60 18.66
N ASN A 246 12.92 -3.57 19.56
CA ASN A 246 12.00 -3.73 20.67
C ASN A 246 11.94 -2.51 21.62
N PRO A 247 13.05 -1.84 21.96
CA PRO A 247 13.00 -0.59 22.72
C PRO A 247 12.10 0.48 22.07
N TRP A 248 12.25 0.72 20.77
CA TRP A 248 11.41 1.69 20.07
C TRP A 248 9.95 1.26 20.01
N LEU A 249 9.68 -0.02 19.73
CA LEU A 249 8.33 -0.58 19.69
C LEU A 249 7.65 -0.54 21.07
N ASP A 250 8.41 -0.79 22.13
CA ASP A 250 7.92 -0.66 23.50
C ASP A 250 7.46 0.76 23.80
N GLU A 251 8.26 1.75 23.41
CA GLU A 251 7.98 3.16 23.66
C GLU A 251 6.84 3.68 22.81
N ASN A 252 6.80 3.35 21.51
CA ASN A 252 5.93 4.03 20.54
C ASN A 252 4.69 3.22 20.15
N ILE A 253 4.67 1.91 20.40
CA ILE A 253 3.58 1.03 19.94
C ILE A 253 2.92 0.27 21.09
N ARG A 254 3.70 -0.22 22.08
CA ARG A 254 3.16 -1.14 23.10
C ARG A 254 2.76 -0.44 24.39
N LYS A 255 3.69 0.24 25.06
CA LYS A 255 3.47 0.81 26.40
C LYS A 255 2.66 2.10 26.29
N ASN A 256 1.65 2.26 27.13
CA ASN A 256 0.78 3.46 27.18
C ASN A 256 -0.06 3.73 25.93
N HIS A 257 -0.12 2.82 24.95
CA HIS A 257 -0.91 2.96 23.72
C HIS A 257 -2.20 2.11 23.72
N GLY A 258 -2.73 1.85 24.93
CA GLY A 258 -4.03 1.22 25.15
C GLY A 258 -4.07 -0.29 24.88
N PRO A 259 -5.27 -0.90 24.97
CA PRO A 259 -5.44 -2.35 24.82
C PRO A 259 -4.96 -2.90 23.48
N LEU A 260 -5.07 -2.14 22.39
CA LEU A 260 -4.61 -2.55 21.07
C LEU A 260 -3.07 -2.62 21.01
N GLY A 261 -2.36 -1.62 21.55
CA GLY A 261 -0.89 -1.64 21.65
C GLY A 261 -0.37 -2.82 22.47
N ALA A 262 -1.08 -3.18 23.55
CA ALA A 262 -0.77 -4.36 24.35
C ALA A 262 -0.93 -5.70 23.60
N GLN A 263 -1.60 -5.71 22.43
CA GLN A 263 -1.67 -6.90 21.58
C GLN A 263 -0.50 -7.05 20.62
N HIS A 264 0.37 -6.04 20.48
CA HIS A 264 1.55 -6.10 19.63
C HIS A 264 2.69 -6.81 20.39
N PRO A 265 2.99 -8.09 20.09
CA PRO A 265 3.96 -8.85 20.86
C PRO A 265 5.40 -8.34 20.68
N HIS A 266 6.30 -8.88 21.50
CA HIS A 266 7.74 -8.66 21.37
C HIS A 266 8.26 -9.33 20.09
N THR A 267 9.18 -8.67 19.40
CA THR A 267 9.79 -9.20 18.18
C THR A 267 10.75 -10.32 18.52
N GLU A 268 10.64 -11.46 17.82
CA GLU A 268 11.54 -12.61 17.95
C GLU A 268 12.57 -12.69 16.81
N TYR A 269 12.11 -12.62 15.55
CA TYR A 269 12.97 -12.67 14.35
C TYR A 269 13.07 -11.31 13.66
N LEU A 270 11.95 -10.83 13.12
CA LEU A 270 11.79 -9.51 12.51
C LEU A 270 10.39 -8.97 12.82
N MET A 271 10.23 -7.66 12.77
CA MET A 271 8.98 -6.96 13.01
C MET A 271 8.13 -6.97 11.73
N GLU A 272 6.91 -7.50 11.84
CA GLU A 272 5.84 -7.28 10.86
C GLU A 272 6.19 -7.70 9.42
N GLY A 273 6.72 -8.91 9.23
CA GLY A 273 7.11 -9.42 7.91
C GLY A 273 6.02 -9.31 6.86
N ASP A 274 4.76 -9.37 7.29
CA ASP A 274 3.60 -9.39 6.41
C ASP A 274 3.04 -8.03 6.02
N THR A 275 3.36 -7.01 6.81
CA THR A 275 2.82 -5.67 6.65
C THR A 275 3.04 -5.04 5.26
N PRO A 276 4.15 -5.29 4.55
CA PRO A 276 4.33 -4.82 3.17
C PRO A 276 3.17 -5.21 2.22
N SER A 277 2.47 -6.32 2.48
CA SER A 277 1.38 -6.82 1.62
C SER A 277 0.16 -5.89 1.52
N PHE A 278 -0.05 -5.01 2.52
CA PHE A 278 -1.15 -4.05 2.52
C PHE A 278 -0.69 -2.59 2.48
N PHE A 279 0.60 -2.32 2.58
CA PHE A 279 1.13 -0.95 2.60
C PHE A 279 0.83 -0.14 1.33
N ASN A 280 0.83 -0.77 0.15
CA ASN A 280 0.49 -0.09 -1.09
C ASN A 280 -1.03 0.17 -1.25
N LEU A 281 -1.85 -0.32 -0.31
CA LEU A 281 -3.28 -0.01 -0.22
C LEU A 281 -3.56 1.21 0.67
N ILE A 282 -2.56 1.71 1.40
CA ILE A 282 -2.70 2.91 2.24
C ILE A 282 -2.68 4.14 1.31
N GLU A 283 -3.71 4.97 1.41
CA GLU A 283 -3.83 6.20 0.63
C GLU A 283 -2.93 7.30 1.21
N ASN A 284 -1.63 7.21 0.92
CA ASN A 284 -0.64 8.22 1.29
C ASN A 284 -0.15 9.07 0.10
N GLY A 285 -0.62 8.77 -1.12
CA GLY A 285 -0.29 9.45 -2.38
C GLY A 285 1.01 9.02 -3.06
N LEU A 286 1.69 7.98 -2.54
CA LEU A 286 2.95 7.49 -3.09
C LEU A 286 2.76 6.42 -4.18
N SER A 287 1.87 5.46 -3.92
CA SER A 287 1.66 4.27 -4.74
C SER A 287 0.26 4.23 -5.35
N ASP A 288 0.12 3.42 -6.39
CA ASP A 288 -1.17 2.94 -6.90
C ASP A 288 -1.12 1.40 -6.87
N PRO A 289 -2.06 0.72 -6.19
CA PRO A 289 -2.02 -0.73 -6.07
C PRO A 289 -2.30 -1.49 -7.37
N GLU A 290 -2.80 -0.84 -8.43
CA GLU A 290 -2.87 -1.41 -9.78
C GLU A 290 -1.53 -1.25 -10.55
N HIS A 291 -0.57 -0.51 -10.00
CA HIS A 291 0.76 -0.31 -10.55
C HIS A 291 1.87 -0.72 -9.56
N PRO A 292 2.10 -2.04 -9.35
CA PRO A 292 3.17 -2.51 -8.47
C PRO A 292 4.59 -2.01 -8.84
N ASP A 293 4.77 -1.64 -10.11
CA ASP A 293 5.99 -1.05 -10.68
C ASP A 293 6.23 0.40 -10.24
N TRP A 294 5.23 1.09 -9.69
CA TRP A 294 5.41 2.46 -9.23
C TRP A 294 6.14 2.56 -7.89
N GLY A 295 6.14 1.49 -7.11
CA GLY A 295 6.74 1.47 -5.79
C GLY A 295 5.94 2.27 -4.76
N GLY A 296 6.11 1.88 -3.50
CA GLY A 296 5.46 2.48 -2.35
C GLY A 296 6.02 1.95 -1.06
N TRP A 297 5.30 2.16 0.04
CA TRP A 297 5.70 1.62 1.35
C TRP A 297 5.81 0.08 1.33
N GLY A 298 5.02 -0.61 0.50
CA GLY A 298 5.04 -2.07 0.33
C GLY A 298 6.10 -2.60 -0.65
N GLY A 299 6.95 -1.72 -1.17
CA GLY A 299 7.99 -2.06 -2.14
C GLY A 299 7.57 -1.83 -3.59
N ARG A 300 8.48 -2.18 -4.51
CA ARG A 300 8.34 -2.05 -5.97
C ARG A 300 8.53 -3.42 -6.63
N TYR A 301 7.73 -3.70 -7.64
CA TYR A 301 7.70 -4.99 -8.34
C TYR A 301 7.65 -4.81 -9.85
N GLU A 302 8.36 -5.64 -10.59
CA GLU A 302 8.37 -5.63 -12.05
C GLU A 302 7.67 -6.88 -12.59
N LEU A 303 7.02 -6.75 -13.75
CA LEU A 303 6.33 -7.85 -14.42
C LEU A 303 7.30 -8.60 -15.33
N TYR A 304 7.86 -9.71 -14.86
CA TYR A 304 8.76 -10.57 -15.65
C TYR A 304 8.68 -12.03 -15.22
N THR A 305 9.19 -12.94 -16.04
CA THR A 305 9.36 -14.35 -15.65
C THR A 305 10.70 -14.49 -14.94
N PRO A 306 10.73 -14.65 -13.60
CA PRO A 306 12.00 -14.70 -12.88
C PRO A 306 12.79 -15.95 -13.24
N ARG A 307 14.12 -15.80 -13.30
CA ARG A 307 15.03 -16.95 -13.41
C ARG A 307 14.80 -17.88 -12.22
N THR A 308 14.54 -19.16 -12.49
CA THR A 308 14.39 -20.18 -11.46
C THR A 308 15.56 -20.19 -10.48
N ARG A 309 15.25 -20.08 -9.19
CA ARG A 309 16.22 -20.17 -8.09
C ARG A 309 16.07 -21.50 -7.35
N LYS A 310 17.07 -21.85 -6.54
CA LYS A 310 17.11 -23.14 -5.81
C LYS A 310 15.97 -23.31 -4.80
N TRP A 311 15.41 -22.21 -4.32
CA TRP A 311 14.32 -22.18 -3.34
C TRP A 311 12.94 -21.99 -3.98
N PHE A 312 12.85 -21.94 -5.31
CA PHE A 312 11.56 -21.98 -6.00
C PHE A 312 11.08 -23.43 -6.02
N TYR A 313 9.77 -23.63 -5.84
CA TYR A 313 9.17 -24.96 -5.91
C TYR A 313 9.24 -25.53 -7.33
N GLU A 314 8.88 -24.71 -8.32
CA GLU A 314 8.97 -25.00 -9.75
C GLU A 314 9.31 -23.71 -10.53
N PRO A 315 9.79 -23.79 -11.78
CA PRO A 315 9.94 -22.62 -12.64
C PRO A 315 8.59 -21.90 -12.85
N GLU A 316 8.62 -20.56 -12.82
CA GLU A 316 7.45 -19.77 -13.20
C GLU A 316 7.14 -19.95 -14.70
N THR A 317 5.86 -20.09 -15.01
CA THR A 317 5.39 -20.42 -16.37
C THR A 317 5.02 -19.19 -17.21
N ARG A 318 5.06 -18.01 -16.60
CA ARG A 318 4.65 -16.72 -17.17
C ARG A 318 5.28 -15.56 -16.39
N PRO A 319 5.20 -14.32 -16.91
CA PRO A 319 5.51 -13.14 -16.12
C PRO A 319 4.60 -13.02 -14.89
N ILE A 320 5.19 -12.62 -13.77
CA ILE A 320 4.52 -12.34 -12.49
C ILE A 320 5.07 -11.01 -11.94
N TRP A 321 4.32 -10.34 -11.06
CA TRP A 321 4.86 -9.18 -10.36
C TRP A 321 5.80 -9.67 -9.27
N THR A 322 7.09 -9.44 -9.44
CA THR A 322 8.12 -9.94 -8.53
C THR A 322 9.23 -8.92 -8.34
N ASP A 323 10.10 -9.19 -7.36
CA ASP A 323 11.18 -8.34 -6.86
C ASP A 323 11.81 -7.44 -7.93
N ALA A 324 11.79 -6.13 -7.66
CA ALA A 324 12.54 -5.10 -8.37
C ALA A 324 13.52 -4.43 -7.39
N GLU A 325 14.61 -3.85 -7.90
CA GLU A 325 15.65 -3.24 -7.06
C GLU A 325 15.63 -1.72 -7.13
N ASP A 326 15.81 -1.08 -5.97
CA ASP A 326 15.96 0.38 -5.89
C ASP A 326 17.38 0.74 -5.46
N GLY A 327 17.92 1.81 -6.03
CA GLY A 327 19.18 2.45 -5.67
C GLY A 327 18.96 3.64 -4.74
N VAL A 328 19.39 3.51 -3.48
CA VAL A 328 19.07 4.47 -2.41
C VAL A 328 20.31 4.79 -1.60
N ILE A 329 20.44 6.06 -1.17
CA ILE A 329 21.44 6.45 -0.18
C ILE A 329 20.88 6.15 1.21
N GLY A 330 21.57 5.29 1.95
CA GLY A 330 21.20 4.92 3.31
C GLY A 330 21.44 6.04 4.32
N THR A 331 20.93 5.85 5.54
CA THR A 331 21.11 6.78 6.66
C THR A 331 22.57 6.90 7.12
N ASP A 332 23.43 5.96 6.70
CA ASP A 332 24.88 6.01 6.91
C ASP A 332 25.64 6.72 5.77
N GLY A 333 24.92 7.31 4.81
CA GLY A 333 25.46 8.04 3.68
C GLY A 333 26.00 7.16 2.54
N LYS A 334 25.87 5.83 2.62
CA LYS A 334 26.35 4.90 1.58
C LYS A 334 25.26 4.59 0.56
N SER A 335 25.68 4.22 -0.64
CA SER A 335 24.77 3.76 -1.70
C SER A 335 24.45 2.28 -1.54
N TYR A 336 23.17 1.92 -1.67
CA TYR A 336 22.65 0.57 -1.64
C TYR A 336 21.76 0.33 -2.85
N THR A 337 21.94 -0.81 -3.51
CA THR A 337 21.01 -1.29 -4.54
C THR A 337 20.50 -2.65 -4.11
N SER A 338 19.21 -2.76 -3.84
CA SER A 338 18.58 -4.03 -3.48
C SER A 338 17.07 -3.96 -3.59
N ASN A 339 16.42 -5.11 -3.62
CA ASN A 339 14.97 -5.17 -3.54
C ASN A 339 14.40 -4.68 -2.21
N LYS A 340 15.10 -4.95 -1.10
CA LYS A 340 14.73 -4.46 0.25
C LYS A 340 14.72 -2.93 0.33
N ALA A 341 15.59 -2.27 -0.45
CA ALA A 341 15.65 -0.81 -0.53
C ALA A 341 14.37 -0.19 -1.08
N SER A 342 13.60 -0.93 -1.88
CA SER A 342 12.27 -0.47 -2.33
C SER A 342 11.28 -0.27 -1.18
N ILE A 343 11.49 -0.95 -0.03
CA ILE A 343 10.70 -0.79 1.20
C ILE A 343 11.39 0.16 2.18
N TRP A 344 12.62 -0.16 2.61
CA TRP A 344 13.22 0.52 3.76
C TRP A 344 13.54 1.98 3.52
N ARG A 345 13.63 2.42 2.25
CA ARG A 345 13.76 3.83 1.90
C ARG A 345 12.63 4.70 2.45
N TRP A 346 11.48 4.10 2.76
CA TRP A 346 10.31 4.76 3.32
C TRP A 346 10.13 4.53 4.82
N ARG A 347 11.08 3.86 5.49
CA ARG A 347 10.90 3.34 6.85
C ARG A 347 10.50 4.37 7.89
N GLN A 348 11.16 5.51 7.89
CA GLN A 348 10.83 6.55 8.85
C GLN A 348 9.37 6.99 8.72
N ALA A 349 8.88 7.19 7.48
CA ALA A 349 7.52 7.64 7.23
C ALA A 349 6.48 6.62 7.71
N TYR A 350 6.60 5.33 7.34
CA TYR A 350 5.60 4.34 7.76
C TYR A 350 5.70 3.96 9.25
N GLN A 351 6.87 4.06 9.87
CA GLN A 351 7.01 3.84 11.32
C GLN A 351 6.42 5.00 12.11
N PHE A 352 6.67 6.24 11.70
CA PHE A 352 6.14 7.42 12.38
C PHE A 352 4.62 7.53 12.19
N ASP A 353 4.09 7.16 11.02
CA ASP A 353 2.64 7.08 10.81
C ASP A 353 2.00 6.02 11.74
N PHE A 354 2.64 4.86 11.90
CA PHE A 354 2.15 3.85 12.83
C PHE A 354 2.18 4.35 14.29
N ALA A 355 3.26 4.99 14.73
CA ALA A 355 3.35 5.56 16.07
C ALA A 355 2.27 6.64 16.32
N ALA A 356 2.03 7.55 15.38
CA ALA A 356 0.93 8.52 15.51
C ALA A 356 -0.44 7.85 15.59
N ARG A 357 -0.68 6.80 14.80
CA ARG A 357 -1.94 6.05 14.87
C ARG A 357 -2.09 5.24 16.17
N MET A 358 -0.98 4.85 16.79
CA MET A 358 -1.02 4.28 18.14
C MET A 358 -1.34 5.35 19.18
N ASP A 359 -0.83 6.58 19.02
CA ASP A 359 -1.24 7.72 19.84
C ASP A 359 -2.74 8.00 19.74
N TRP A 360 -3.32 7.90 18.54
CA TRP A 360 -4.77 8.04 18.30
C TRP A 360 -5.62 7.01 19.07
N CYS A 361 -5.04 5.91 19.54
CA CYS A 361 -5.75 4.93 20.34
C CYS A 361 -6.06 5.43 21.76
N VAL A 362 -5.35 6.44 22.25
CA VAL A 362 -5.42 6.87 23.67
C VAL A 362 -5.51 8.38 23.87
N LYS A 363 -5.06 9.20 22.90
CA LYS A 363 -5.05 10.66 23.01
C LYS A 363 -6.31 11.29 22.39
N PRO A 364 -6.72 12.48 22.82
CA PRO A 364 -7.67 13.31 22.08
C PRO A 364 -7.01 13.93 20.83
N TYR A 365 -7.82 14.39 19.87
CA TYR A 365 -7.36 15.01 18.61
C TYR A 365 -6.22 16.02 18.81
N LYS A 366 -6.40 17.00 19.69
CA LYS A 366 -5.43 18.09 19.90
C LYS A 366 -4.08 17.68 20.50
N GLU A 367 -3.95 16.44 20.97
CA GLU A 367 -2.75 15.93 21.63
C GLU A 367 -2.00 14.90 20.77
N ALA A 368 -2.48 14.61 19.56
CA ALA A 368 -1.82 13.74 18.61
C ALA A 368 -1.63 14.44 17.27
N ASN A 369 -0.57 14.05 16.54
CA ASN A 369 -0.28 14.59 15.24
C ASN A 369 -1.14 13.93 14.14
N HIS A 370 -1.44 14.67 13.07
CA HIS A 370 -2.16 14.20 11.89
C HIS A 370 -1.40 14.55 10.61
N PRO A 371 -1.48 13.69 9.58
CA PRO A 371 -0.66 13.86 8.39
C PRO A 371 -1.00 15.14 7.61
N PRO A 372 -0.01 15.75 6.95
CA PRO A 372 -0.26 16.91 6.11
C PRO A 372 -1.09 16.54 4.88
N VAL A 373 -1.89 17.50 4.39
CA VAL A 373 -2.63 17.39 3.14
C VAL A 373 -1.77 17.93 2.01
N VAL A 374 -1.34 17.04 1.11
CA VAL A 374 -0.42 17.38 0.00
C VAL A 374 -1.20 17.68 -1.27
N VAL A 375 -0.91 18.84 -1.86
CA VAL A 375 -1.54 19.33 -3.08
C VAL A 375 -0.46 19.67 -4.10
N LEU A 376 -0.68 19.29 -5.36
CA LEU A 376 0.09 19.78 -6.49
C LEU A 376 -0.55 21.06 -7.03
N GLY A 377 0.23 22.14 -7.14
CA GLY A 377 -0.16 23.40 -7.78
C GLY A 377 -0.22 23.33 -9.31
N HIS A 378 -0.23 22.13 -9.87
CA HIS A 378 -0.29 21.80 -11.30
C HIS A 378 -0.90 20.40 -11.49
N ALA A 379 -1.09 19.96 -12.72
CA ALA A 379 -1.62 18.63 -13.01
C ALA A 379 -0.66 17.51 -12.57
N HIS A 380 -1.21 16.36 -12.17
CA HIS A 380 -0.45 15.13 -11.85
C HIS A 380 0.28 14.58 -13.08
N ASN A 381 -0.35 14.66 -14.25
CA ASN A 381 0.23 14.23 -15.51
C ASN A 381 0.61 15.46 -16.33
N LEU A 382 1.89 15.55 -16.71
CA LEU A 382 2.42 16.63 -17.53
C LEU A 382 2.90 16.06 -18.86
N SER A 383 2.76 16.85 -19.94
CA SER A 383 3.27 16.54 -21.26
C SER A 383 4.14 17.70 -21.72
N VAL A 384 5.42 17.43 -21.99
CA VAL A 384 6.43 18.45 -22.30
C VAL A 384 7.34 17.96 -23.42
N LYS A 385 8.02 18.87 -24.11
CA LYS A 385 9.04 18.52 -25.10
C LYS A 385 10.44 18.51 -24.49
N SER A 386 11.36 17.77 -25.11
CA SER A 386 12.78 17.78 -24.76
C SER A 386 13.36 19.19 -24.66
N GLY A 387 14.00 19.48 -23.52
CA GLY A 387 14.60 20.76 -23.21
C GLY A 387 13.65 21.81 -22.63
N GLU A 388 12.34 21.54 -22.53
CA GLU A 388 11.41 22.44 -21.86
C GLU A 388 11.62 22.45 -20.34
N LYS A 389 11.38 23.60 -19.70
CA LYS A 389 11.41 23.71 -18.25
C LYS A 389 10.10 23.20 -17.66
N VAL A 390 10.20 22.25 -16.74
CA VAL A 390 9.07 21.73 -15.96
C VAL A 390 9.07 22.42 -14.60
N THR A 391 7.98 23.09 -14.26
CA THR A 391 7.78 23.69 -12.93
C THR A 391 6.91 22.77 -12.07
N LEU A 392 7.41 22.47 -10.87
CA LEU A 392 6.77 21.64 -9.87
C LEU A 392 6.34 22.53 -8.69
N SER A 393 5.13 22.36 -8.19
CA SER A 393 4.57 23.22 -7.14
C SER A 393 3.77 22.41 -6.13
N ALA A 394 4.04 22.64 -4.85
CA ALA A 394 3.29 22.10 -3.72
C ALA A 394 2.28 23.13 -3.16
N GLU A 395 1.95 24.17 -3.94
CA GLU A 395 1.03 25.24 -3.50
C GLU A 395 -0.35 24.67 -3.12
N GLY A 396 -0.92 25.17 -2.02
CA GLY A 396 -2.14 24.63 -1.42
C GLY A 396 -1.93 23.49 -0.42
N SER A 397 -0.72 22.92 -0.31
CA SER A 397 -0.40 21.95 0.76
C SER A 397 -0.53 22.60 2.14
N LYS A 398 -1.09 21.87 3.11
CA LYS A 398 -1.38 22.39 4.45
C LYS A 398 -1.33 21.29 5.50
N ASP A 399 -1.13 21.69 6.74
CA ASP A 399 -1.19 20.82 7.90
C ASP A 399 -2.49 21.03 8.67
N PRO A 400 -3.23 19.97 9.05
CA PRO A 400 -4.47 20.10 9.82
C PRO A 400 -4.26 20.58 11.27
N ASP A 401 -3.08 20.33 11.85
CA ASP A 401 -2.73 20.72 13.22
C ASP A 401 -2.02 22.08 13.28
N GLY A 402 -1.71 22.67 12.11
CA GLY A 402 -1.01 23.94 11.98
C GLY A 402 0.51 23.83 12.07
N ASN A 403 1.06 22.61 11.93
CA ASN A 403 2.50 22.37 11.89
C ASN A 403 3.14 23.00 10.65
N ALA A 404 4.44 23.28 10.75
CA ALA A 404 5.24 23.73 9.62
C ALA A 404 5.55 22.56 8.68
N LEU A 405 5.54 22.83 7.37
CA LEU A 405 5.79 21.83 6.33
C LEU A 405 7.18 21.95 5.73
N SER A 406 7.83 20.80 5.57
CA SER A 406 9.05 20.61 4.77
C SER A 406 8.72 19.86 3.48
N TYR A 407 9.48 20.10 2.41
CA TYR A 407 9.21 19.56 1.07
C TYR A 407 10.44 18.82 0.56
N GLU A 408 10.21 17.75 -0.19
CA GLU A 408 11.24 17.07 -0.95
C GLU A 408 10.68 16.56 -2.28
N TRP A 409 11.27 17.02 -3.39
CA TRP A 409 11.00 16.51 -4.73
C TRP A 409 12.03 15.44 -5.07
N ILE A 410 11.56 14.21 -5.19
CA ILE A 410 12.35 13.00 -5.41
C ILE A 410 12.18 12.57 -6.86
N TYR A 411 13.26 12.53 -7.63
CA TYR A 411 13.25 11.80 -8.90
C TYR A 411 13.25 10.30 -8.62
N TYR A 412 12.11 9.63 -8.82
CA TYR A 412 11.99 8.19 -8.61
C TYR A 412 12.44 7.47 -9.90
N ARG A 413 13.76 7.43 -10.07
CA ARG A 413 14.45 7.00 -11.29
C ARG A 413 14.05 5.62 -11.78
N GLU A 414 13.75 4.69 -10.87
CA GLU A 414 13.48 3.29 -11.18
C GLU A 414 12.10 3.03 -11.79
N VAL A 415 11.19 4.00 -11.80
CA VAL A 415 9.79 3.83 -12.24
C VAL A 415 9.54 4.39 -13.64
N GLY A 416 10.28 5.42 -14.04
CA GLY A 416 10.13 6.05 -15.35
C GLY A 416 10.79 5.21 -16.45
N THR A 417 10.34 5.39 -17.70
CA THR A 417 11.02 4.76 -18.84
C THR A 417 12.29 5.51 -19.25
N TYR A 418 12.49 6.75 -18.79
CA TYR A 418 13.69 7.52 -19.08
C TYR A 418 14.90 6.99 -18.31
N GLU A 419 15.80 6.31 -19.02
CA GLU A 419 17.06 5.83 -18.48
C GLU A 419 18.23 6.74 -18.85
N SER A 420 19.02 7.12 -17.84
CA SER A 420 20.24 7.91 -18.04
C SER A 420 21.32 7.49 -17.05
N SER A 421 22.58 7.60 -17.48
CA SER A 421 23.76 7.38 -16.64
C SER A 421 23.95 8.48 -15.59
N ARG A 422 23.36 9.66 -15.82
CA ARG A 422 23.30 10.77 -14.87
C ARG A 422 21.86 10.98 -14.41
N PRO A 423 21.59 11.01 -13.09
CA PRO A 423 20.25 11.28 -12.59
C PRO A 423 19.79 12.67 -13.03
N LEU A 424 18.49 12.82 -13.23
CA LEU A 424 17.87 14.11 -13.47
C LEU A 424 18.07 15.01 -12.24
N GLU A 425 18.59 16.21 -12.45
CA GLU A 425 18.75 17.20 -11.39
C GLU A 425 17.48 18.04 -11.24
N ILE A 426 16.95 18.09 -10.02
CA ILE A 426 15.81 18.93 -9.66
C ILE A 426 16.35 20.16 -8.91
N ASN A 427 16.18 21.34 -9.51
CA ASN A 427 16.51 22.61 -8.88
C ASN A 427 15.51 22.90 -7.76
N ASP A 428 16.01 23.41 -6.64
CA ASP A 428 15.23 23.76 -5.46
C ASP A 428 14.41 22.58 -4.91
N ARG A 429 14.95 21.36 -4.99
CA ARG A 429 14.25 20.11 -4.60
C ARG A 429 13.69 20.09 -3.17
N THR A 430 14.16 20.94 -2.26
CA THR A 430 13.64 21.03 -0.88
C THR A 430 12.69 22.20 -0.64
N SER A 431 12.31 22.91 -1.71
CA SER A 431 11.42 24.08 -1.64
C SER A 431 10.00 23.74 -2.07
N LYS A 432 9.06 24.60 -1.68
CA LYS A 432 7.64 24.50 -2.06
C LYS A 432 7.42 24.50 -3.58
N THR A 433 8.29 25.18 -4.32
CA THR A 433 8.35 25.14 -5.78
C THR A 433 9.73 24.64 -6.20
N ALA A 434 9.77 23.75 -7.19
CA ALA A 434 11.00 23.21 -7.76
C ALA A 434 10.91 23.22 -9.29
N SER A 435 12.01 22.93 -9.97
CA SER A 435 11.97 22.76 -11.43
C SER A 435 13.09 21.91 -11.96
N PHE A 436 12.89 21.33 -13.14
CA PHE A 436 13.94 20.64 -13.88
C PHE A 436 13.78 20.92 -15.38
N THR A 437 14.82 20.64 -16.15
CA THR A 437 14.76 20.69 -17.61
C THR A 437 14.46 19.30 -18.14
N ALA A 438 13.39 19.15 -18.92
CA ALA A 438 13.00 17.88 -19.50
C ALA A 438 14.16 17.29 -20.32
N PRO A 439 14.51 16.01 -20.11
CA PRO A 439 15.63 15.40 -20.81
C PRO A 439 15.43 15.37 -22.33
N ASN A 440 16.54 15.23 -23.06
CA ASN A 440 16.46 15.00 -24.51
C ASN A 440 16.18 13.52 -24.76
N VAL A 441 15.07 13.24 -25.45
CA VAL A 441 14.59 11.89 -25.75
C VAL A 441 14.38 11.74 -27.25
N THR A 442 14.54 10.51 -27.77
CA THR A 442 14.33 10.19 -29.20
C THR A 442 12.95 9.59 -29.47
N GLN A 443 12.23 9.20 -28.41
CA GLN A 443 10.86 8.71 -28.41
C GLN A 443 10.15 9.20 -27.13
N PRO A 444 8.82 9.12 -27.02
CA PRO A 444 8.13 9.48 -25.78
C PRO A 444 8.62 8.63 -24.60
N GLU A 445 9.04 9.27 -23.51
CA GLU A 445 9.50 8.62 -22.28
C GLU A 445 8.88 9.26 -21.04
N THR A 446 8.76 8.50 -19.95
CA THR A 446 8.21 8.99 -18.68
C THR A 446 9.30 9.25 -17.64
N VAL A 447 9.11 10.33 -16.89
CA VAL A 447 9.88 10.71 -15.70
C VAL A 447 8.90 10.80 -14.53
N HIS A 448 9.15 10.05 -13.46
CA HIS A 448 8.30 10.08 -12.26
C HIS A 448 8.97 10.90 -11.15
N ILE A 449 8.28 11.95 -10.70
CA ILE A 449 8.70 12.77 -9.57
C ILE A 449 7.73 12.54 -8.42
N VAL A 450 8.24 12.30 -7.22
CA VAL A 450 7.46 12.20 -5.99
C VAL A 450 7.70 13.45 -5.16
N LEU A 451 6.63 14.18 -4.84
CA LEU A 451 6.64 15.17 -3.78
C LEU A 451 6.41 14.45 -2.46
N ALA A 452 7.36 14.51 -1.53
CA ALA A 452 7.17 14.17 -0.13
C ALA A 452 7.01 15.47 0.67
N VAL A 453 5.96 15.56 1.48
CA VAL A 453 5.74 16.68 2.41
C VAL A 453 5.67 16.12 3.81
N THR A 454 6.52 16.64 4.68
CA THR A 454 6.64 16.19 6.07
C THR A 454 6.37 17.35 7.00
N ASP A 455 5.45 17.17 7.93
CA ASP A 455 5.20 18.14 9.01
C ASP A 455 6.33 18.14 10.05
N ASN A 456 6.26 19.05 11.02
CA ASN A 456 7.16 19.07 12.18
C ASN A 456 6.46 18.70 13.49
N GLY A 457 5.35 17.96 13.42
CA GLY A 457 4.68 17.41 14.59
C GLY A 457 5.45 16.22 15.18
N VAL A 458 4.90 15.62 16.24
CA VAL A 458 5.55 14.49 16.95
C VAL A 458 4.60 13.30 17.02
N PRO A 459 4.95 12.15 16.40
CA PRO A 459 6.05 11.99 15.45
C PRO A 459 5.77 12.76 14.14
N ALA A 460 6.81 13.09 13.38
CA ALA A 460 6.66 13.83 12.12
C ALA A 460 6.01 12.96 11.04
N LEU A 461 4.94 13.44 10.41
CA LEU A 461 4.18 12.64 9.44
C LEU A 461 4.42 13.10 8.01
N THR A 462 4.55 12.12 7.11
CA THR A 462 4.80 12.35 5.68
C THR A 462 3.63 11.90 4.83
N ARG A 463 3.25 12.74 3.87
CA ARG A 463 2.35 12.39 2.76
C ARG A 463 2.98 12.75 1.43
N TYR A 464 2.45 12.17 0.37
CA TYR A 464 3.07 12.23 -0.94
C TYR A 464 2.10 12.69 -2.03
N GLN A 465 2.65 13.16 -3.14
CA GLN A 465 1.98 13.20 -4.43
C GLN A 465 2.94 12.78 -5.52
N ARG A 466 2.45 12.03 -6.51
CA ARG A 466 3.23 11.62 -7.69
C ARG A 466 2.89 12.50 -8.89
N VAL A 467 3.94 12.93 -9.60
CA VAL A 467 3.89 13.65 -10.87
C VAL A 467 4.50 12.77 -11.95
N ILE A 468 3.74 12.48 -13.00
CA ILE A 468 4.20 11.73 -14.16
C ILE A 468 4.41 12.70 -15.32
N VAL A 469 5.65 12.85 -15.76
CA VAL A 469 6.01 13.75 -16.84
C VAL A 469 6.32 12.92 -18.08
N THR A 470 5.47 13.01 -19.09
CA THR A 470 5.74 12.43 -20.41
C THR A 470 6.52 13.43 -21.24
N VAL A 471 7.74 13.06 -21.62
CA VAL A 471 8.65 13.87 -22.41
C VAL A 471 8.60 13.40 -23.86
N PHE A 472 8.26 14.30 -24.77
CA PHE A 472 8.25 14.05 -26.21
C PHE A 472 9.53 14.57 -26.87
N PRO A 473 9.98 13.94 -27.97
CA PRO A 473 11.01 14.53 -28.82
C PRO A 473 10.64 15.95 -29.27
N LYS A 474 11.65 16.74 -29.67
CA LYS A 474 11.47 18.14 -30.09
C LYS A 474 10.49 18.32 -31.24
#